data_AF-A0A6G0XST4-F1
#
_entry.id   AF-A0A6G0XST4-F1
#
_cell.length_a   1.000
_cell.length_b   1.000
_cell.length_c   1.000
_cell.angle_alpha   90.00
_cell.angle_beta   90.00
_cell.angle_gamma   90.00
#
_symmetry.space_group_name_H-M   'P 1'
#
loop_
_entity.id
_entity.type
_entity.pdbx_description
1 polymer ?
#
loop_
_entity_poly.entity_id
_entity_poly.type
_entity_poly.pdbx_seq_one_letter_code
_entity_poly.pdbx_strand_id
1 'polypeptide(L)'
;MGDAEWPEKLWGKRLGFAVLNIRHRRETIDPSRREILDSMGFVWDGIQAKWEKNLLALETYKAIYEDLLVRTTFVVPDQDLSWPKDTWNMKLGYFVSSC
;
A
#
# COMPACT_ATOMS: atom_id res chain seq x y z
N MET A 1 13.71 14.45 16.68
CA MET A 1 14.45 13.34 17.31
C MET A 1 14.52 12.25 16.26
N GLY A 2 15.72 11.93 15.80
CA GLY A 2 15.92 10.96 14.73
C GLY A 2 15.87 9.55 15.28
N ASP A 3 15.09 8.69 14.62
CA ASP A 3 15.01 7.27 14.93
C ASP A 3 16.40 6.64 14.76
N ALA A 4 16.93 6.05 15.84
CA ALA A 4 18.29 5.50 15.93
C ALA A 4 18.57 4.36 14.94
N GLU A 5 17.54 3.86 14.25
CA GLU A 5 17.63 2.79 13.27
C GLU A 5 17.98 3.28 11.85
N TRP A 6 17.88 4.60 11.59
CA TRP A 6 18.12 5.16 10.26
C TRP A 6 19.43 5.94 10.19
N PRO A 7 20.33 5.63 9.22
CA PRO A 7 21.58 6.36 9.04
C PRO A 7 21.34 7.87 8.87
N GLU A 8 22.07 8.72 9.60
CA GLU A 8 21.91 10.18 9.57
C GLU A 8 21.97 10.77 8.15
N LYS A 9 22.80 10.18 7.28
CA LYS A 9 22.92 10.56 5.85
C LYS A 9 21.62 10.42 5.04
N LEU A 10 20.64 9.68 5.55
CA LEU A 10 19.34 9.48 4.92
C LEU A 10 18.25 10.39 5.51
N TRP A 11 18.54 11.09 6.61
CA TRP A 11 17.60 12.02 7.21
C TRP A 11 17.30 13.18 6.25
N GLY A 12 16.04 13.62 6.22
CA GLY A 12 15.57 14.67 5.33
C GLY A 12 15.46 14.26 3.84
N LYS A 13 15.84 13.03 3.46
CA LYS A 13 15.58 12.56 2.10
C LYS A 13 14.09 12.38 1.87
N ARG A 14 13.59 13.01 0.80
CA ARG A 14 12.20 12.88 0.34
C ARG A 14 12.01 11.57 -0.42
N LEU A 15 12.07 10.44 0.29
CA LEU A 15 12.03 9.11 -0.32
C LEU A 15 10.76 8.91 -1.17
N GLY A 16 9.61 9.41 -0.73
CA GLY A 16 8.37 9.36 -1.53
C GLY A 16 8.52 10.06 -2.89
N PHE A 17 9.22 11.19 -2.96
CA PHE A 17 9.51 11.88 -4.22
C PHE A 17 10.52 11.12 -5.09
N ALA A 18 11.52 10.48 -4.47
CA ALA A 18 12.46 9.62 -5.19
C ALA A 18 11.75 8.41 -5.81
N VAL A 19 10.90 7.71 -5.05
CA VAL A 19 10.07 6.58 -5.51
C VAL A 19 9.12 7.02 -6.63
N LEU A 20 8.48 8.19 -6.48
CA LEU A 20 7.63 8.77 -7.52
C LEU A 20 8.41 8.94 -8.84
N ASN A 21 9.60 9.55 -8.79
CA ASN A 21 10.45 9.71 -9.97
C ASN A 21 10.90 8.37 -10.57
N ILE A 22 11.23 7.37 -9.74
CA ILE A 22 11.58 6.02 -10.21
C ILE A 22 10.42 5.42 -11.01
N ARG A 23 9.18 5.50 -10.48
CA ARG A 23 7.98 5.00 -11.16
C ARG A 23 7.70 5.74 -12.47
N HIS A 24 7.86 7.06 -12.51
CA HIS A 24 7.72 7.85 -13.74
C HIS A 24 8.74 7.46 -14.82
N ARG A 25 9.91 6.96 -14.41
CA ARG A 25 10.98 6.54 -15.32
C ARG A 25 11.06 5.02 -15.50
N ARG A 26 9.98 4.28 -15.24
CA ARG A 26 9.97 2.81 -15.29
C ARG A 26 10.44 2.21 -16.63
N GLU A 27 10.27 2.95 -17.73
CA GLU A 27 10.62 2.52 -19.09
C GLU A 27 12.05 2.93 -19.48
N THR A 28 12.62 3.92 -18.80
CA THR A 28 13.93 4.50 -19.10
C THR A 28 14.97 4.23 -18.01
N ILE A 29 14.60 3.49 -16.97
CA ILE A 29 15.52 3.06 -15.92
C ILE A 29 16.48 2.02 -16.48
N ASP A 30 17.73 2.11 -16.05
CA ASP A 30 18.76 1.12 -16.33
C ASP A 30 18.33 -0.30 -15.90
N PRO A 31 18.51 -1.33 -16.75
CA PRO A 31 18.09 -2.69 -16.45
C PRO A 31 18.67 -3.25 -15.14
N SER A 32 19.95 -3.01 -14.85
CA SER A 32 20.56 -3.51 -13.61
C SER A 32 19.96 -2.85 -12.37
N ARG A 33 19.62 -1.56 -12.45
CA ARG A 33 18.89 -0.87 -11.37
C ARG A 33 17.47 -1.40 -11.21
N ARG A 34 16.81 -1.77 -12.31
CA ARG A 34 15.49 -2.39 -12.29
C ARG A 34 15.53 -3.75 -11.60
N GLU A 35 16.48 -4.62 -11.95
CA GLU A 35 16.65 -5.94 -11.33
C GLU A 35 16.88 -5.84 -9.82
N ILE A 36 17.68 -4.87 -9.37
CA ILE A 36 17.88 -4.61 -7.93
C ILE A 36 16.55 -4.25 -7.27
N LEU A 37 15.76 -3.34 -7.85
CA LEU A 37 14.46 -2.96 -7.31
C LEU A 37 13.48 -4.14 -7.31
N ASP A 38 13.44 -4.92 -8.38
CA ASP A 38 12.57 -6.10 -8.53
C ASP A 38 12.92 -7.17 -7.49
N SER A 39 14.20 -7.46 -7.26
CA SER A 39 14.64 -8.43 -6.24
C SER A 39 14.28 -8.00 -4.80
N MET A 40 14.09 -6.70 -4.56
CA MET A 40 13.62 -6.17 -3.28
C MET A 40 12.09 -6.10 -3.18
N GLY A 41 11.36 -6.52 -4.22
CA GLY A 41 9.89 -6.47 -4.26
C GLY A 41 9.35 -5.06 -4.51
N PHE A 42 10.07 -4.21 -5.26
CA PHE A 42 9.63 -2.85 -5.53
C PHE A 42 8.31 -2.80 -6.29
N VAL A 43 7.33 -2.11 -5.73
CA VAL A 43 6.01 -1.92 -6.35
C VAL A 43 6.09 -0.79 -7.38
N TRP A 44 6.05 -1.17 -8.66
CA TRP A 44 6.07 -0.23 -9.79
C TRP A 44 4.75 0.50 -9.98
N ASP A 45 3.64 -0.22 -9.89
CA ASP A 45 2.30 0.35 -10.00
C ASP A 45 1.65 0.46 -8.62
N GLY A 46 1.85 1.63 -8.00
CA GLY A 46 1.25 1.92 -6.70
C GLY A 46 -0.27 2.06 -6.74
N ILE A 47 -0.85 2.35 -7.91
CA ILE A 47 -2.31 2.47 -8.07
C ILE A 47 -2.91 1.08 -8.10
N GLN A 48 -2.36 0.19 -8.94
CA GLN A 48 -2.78 -1.20 -9.03
C GLN A 48 -2.61 -1.92 -7.70
N ALA A 49 -1.46 -1.79 -7.04
CA ALA A 49 -1.24 -2.42 -5.74
C ALA A 49 -2.23 -1.91 -4.67
N LYS A 50 -2.58 -0.62 -4.70
CA LYS A 50 -3.62 -0.07 -3.81
C LYS A 50 -4.99 -0.65 -4.14
N TRP A 51 -5.33 -0.77 -5.42
CA TRP A 51 -6.58 -1.35 -5.88
C TRP A 51 -6.73 -2.82 -5.45
N GLU A 52 -5.71 -3.65 -5.68
CA GLU A 52 -5.69 -5.06 -5.28
C GLU A 52 -5.89 -5.22 -3.78
N LYS A 53 -5.21 -4.38 -3.00
CA LYS A 53 -5.35 -4.37 -1.54
C LYS A 53 -6.76 -3.98 -1.09
N ASN A 54 -7.37 -3.01 -1.75
CA ASN A 54 -8.75 -2.62 -1.47
C ASN A 54 -9.74 -3.72 -1.88
N LEU A 55 -9.52 -4.37 -3.03
CA LEU A 55 -10.33 -5.48 -3.49
C LEU A 55 -10.30 -6.64 -2.47
N LEU A 56 -9.10 -7.00 -2.00
CA LEU A 56 -8.93 -8.02 -0.97
C LEU A 56 -9.71 -7.71 0.31
N ALA A 57 -9.70 -6.44 0.74
CA ALA A 57 -10.49 -6.00 1.88
C ALA A 57 -12.01 -6.07 1.62
N LEU A 58 -12.47 -5.75 0.40
CA LEU A 58 -13.89 -5.85 0.05
C LEU A 58 -14.39 -7.29 -0.06
N GLU A 59 -13.58 -8.18 -0.64
CA GLU A 59 -13.87 -9.61 -0.70
C GLU A 59 -14.01 -10.20 0.71
N THR A 60 -13.10 -9.81 1.61
CA THR A 60 -13.15 -10.20 3.02
C THR A 60 -14.39 -9.65 3.71
N TYR A 61 -14.73 -8.37 3.50
CA TYR A 61 -15.95 -7.76 4.06
C TYR A 61 -17.19 -8.54 3.63
N LYS A 62 -17.31 -8.83 2.32
CA LYS A 62 -18.44 -9.56 1.76
C LYS A 62 -18.55 -10.98 2.32
N ALA A 63 -17.42 -11.65 2.55
CA ALA A 63 -17.41 -12.99 3.14
C ALA A 63 -17.89 -13.01 4.61
N ILE A 64 -17.64 -11.94 5.36
CA ILE A 64 -17.98 -11.83 6.79
C ILE A 64 -19.42 -11.33 7.00
N TYR A 65 -19.82 -10.31 6.23
CA TYR A 65 -21.09 -9.61 6.43
C TYR A 65 -22.17 -9.96 5.40
N GLU A 66 -21.84 -10.78 4.39
CA GLU A 66 -22.72 -11.21 3.29
C GLU A 66 -23.25 -10.07 2.39
N ASP A 67 -22.83 -8.84 2.63
CA ASP A 67 -23.14 -7.66 1.84
C ASP A 67 -21.91 -6.78 1.56
N LEU A 68 -22.09 -5.70 0.79
CA LEU A 68 -21.07 -4.70 0.49
C LEU A 68 -21.48 -3.30 0.96
N LEU A 69 -22.37 -3.21 1.93
CA LEU A 69 -22.84 -1.95 2.52
C LEU A 69 -21.83 -1.45 3.57
N VAL A 70 -20.60 -1.22 3.12
CA VAL A 70 -19.52 -0.74 3.96
C VAL A 70 -19.84 0.68 4.41
N ARG A 71 -20.06 0.87 5.73
CA ARG A 71 -20.22 2.20 6.31
C ARG A 71 -18.98 3.04 6.03
N THR A 72 -19.14 4.32 5.70
CA THR A 72 -18.03 5.23 5.36
C THR A 72 -16.96 5.35 6.46
N THR A 73 -17.35 5.11 7.72
CA THR A 73 -16.47 5.13 8.89
C THR A 73 -15.82 3.78 9.20
N PHE A 74 -16.12 2.72 8.45
CA PHE A 74 -15.60 1.38 8.72
C PHE A 74 -14.08 1.33 8.52
N VAL A 75 -13.39 0.78 9.53
CA VAL A 75 -11.96 0.53 9.54
C VAL A 75 -11.74 -0.95 9.78
N VAL A 76 -10.87 -1.57 8.98
CA VAL A 76 -10.51 -2.97 9.13
C VAL A 76 -9.86 -3.19 10.50
N PRO A 77 -10.38 -4.12 11.35
CA PRO A 77 -9.78 -4.43 12.64
C PRO A 77 -8.36 -5.01 12.48
N ASP A 78 -7.45 -4.67 13.39
CA ASP A 78 -6.04 -5.07 13.34
C ASP A 78 -5.66 -6.22 14.29
N GLN A 79 -6.65 -6.80 14.98
CA GLN A 79 -6.49 -7.99 15.82
C GLN A 79 -7.40 -9.13 15.37
N ASP A 80 -8.10 -8.96 14.25
CA ASP A 80 -9.01 -9.95 13.70
C ASP A 80 -8.32 -10.74 12.58
N LEU A 81 -8.16 -12.05 12.81
CA LEU A 81 -7.51 -12.97 11.88
C LEU A 81 -8.38 -13.32 10.67
N SER A 82 -9.68 -13.00 10.71
CA SER A 82 -10.53 -13.07 9.53
C SER A 82 -10.11 -12.07 8.45
N TRP A 83 -9.34 -11.04 8.83
CA TRP A 83 -8.78 -10.05 7.92
C TRP A 83 -7.33 -10.33 7.57
N PRO A 84 -6.94 -10.26 6.29
CA PRO A 84 -5.54 -10.30 5.90
C PRO A 84 -4.77 -9.17 6.58
N LYS A 85 -3.62 -9.48 7.17
CA LYS A 85 -2.79 -8.52 7.93
C LYS A 85 -2.48 -7.25 7.16
N ASP A 86 -2.29 -7.39 5.85
CA ASP A 86 -2.01 -6.26 4.99
C ASP A 86 -3.18 -5.26 5.02
N THR A 87 -4.41 -5.73 5.17
CA THR A 87 -5.61 -4.88 5.16
C THR A 87 -5.93 -4.20 6.48
N TRP A 88 -5.24 -4.54 7.56
CA TRP A 88 -5.48 -4.00 8.89
C TRP A 88 -5.34 -2.47 8.95
N ASN A 89 -6.18 -1.84 9.77
CA ASN A 89 -6.28 -0.39 9.93
C ASN A 89 -6.66 0.39 8.65
N MET A 90 -7.06 -0.30 7.56
CA MET A 90 -7.53 0.37 6.36
C MET A 90 -8.91 0.99 6.57
N LYS A 91 -9.06 2.26 6.21
CA LYS A 91 -10.34 2.99 6.17
C LYS A 91 -11.16 2.58 4.95
N LEU A 92 -11.59 1.32 4.92
CA LEU A 92 -12.28 0.71 3.78
C LEU A 92 -13.55 1.47 3.40
N GLY A 93 -14.30 1.97 4.39
CA GLY A 93 -15.52 2.75 4.15
C GLY A 93 -15.29 4.01 3.33
N TYR A 94 -14.19 4.72 3.58
CA TYR A 94 -13.82 5.92 2.84
C TYR A 94 -13.56 5.60 1.36
N PHE A 95 -12.87 4.48 1.09
CA PHE A 95 -12.56 4.05 -0.26
C PHE A 95 -13.83 3.80 -1.08
N VAL A 96 -14.77 3.01 -0.53
CA VAL A 96 -16.04 2.68 -1.23
C VAL A 96 -16.87 3.93 -1.52
N SER A 97 -16.87 4.91 -0.62
CA SER A 97 -17.59 6.18 -0.83
C SER A 97 -16.94 7.14 -1.82
N SER A 98 -15.69 6.88 -2.19
CA SER A 98 -14.88 7.74 -3.06
C SER A 98 -14.73 7.21 -4.50
N CYS A 99 -15.34 6.05 -4.79
CA CYS A 99 -15.38 5.44 -6.12
C CYS A 99 -16.64 5.84 -6.90
#